data_AF-A0A2A4QJN2-F1
#
_entry.id   AF-A0A2A4QJN2-F1
#
_cell.length_a   1.000
_cell.length_b   1.000
_cell.length_c   1.000
_cell.angle_alpha   90.00
_cell.angle_beta   90.00
_cell.angle_gamma   90.00
#
_symmetry.space_group_name_H-M   'P 1'
#
loop_
_entity.id
_entity.type
_entity.pdbx_description
1 polymer ?
#
loop_
_entity_poly.entity_id
_entity_poly.type
_entity_poly.pdbx_seq_one_letter_code
_entity_poly.pdbx_strand_id
1 'polypeptide(L)'
;MLIAYKVIISLVTVIHILGFAMGVFMPAEMAKEFGVEFTPELQRTFVHFGILLGIFSVFLAQATYWTFKGKAEGIHLGLLAGIGMTAAFFIDIAMVGGEMDYMLLVMGLLTTGTAYMAGKSSSEASE
;
A
#
# COMPACT_ATOMS: atom_id res chain seq x y z
N MET A 1 -16.37 12.48 4.92
CA MET A 1 -15.77 11.28 4.28
C MET A 1 -14.52 11.58 3.47
N LEU A 2 -14.53 12.53 2.53
CA LEU A 2 -13.35 12.90 1.74
C LEU A 2 -12.09 13.25 2.57
N ILE A 3 -12.26 13.91 3.73
CA ILE A 3 -11.15 14.21 4.65
C ILE A 3 -10.53 12.93 5.20
N ALA A 4 -11.34 11.97 5.67
CA ALA A 4 -10.84 10.70 6.19
C ALA A 4 -10.07 9.91 5.12
N TYR A 5 -10.60 9.90 3.89
CA TYR A 5 -9.90 9.29 2.76
C TYR A 5 -8.55 9.96 2.47
N LYS A 6 -8.47 11.30 2.47
CA LYS A 6 -7.22 12.04 2.32
C LYS A 6 -6.18 11.67 3.38
N VAL A 7 -6.60 11.48 4.63
CA VAL A 7 -5.71 11.06 5.73
C VAL A 7 -5.19 9.64 5.49
N ILE A 8 -6.08 8.70 5.19
CA ILE A 8 -5.70 7.29 4.99
C ILE A 8 -4.80 7.11 3.78
N ILE A 9 -5.17 7.67 2.62
CA ILE A 9 -4.36 7.51 1.40
C ILE A 9 -2.95 8.10 1.60
N SER A 10 -2.83 9.21 2.33
CA SER A 10 -1.53 9.81 2.67
C SER A 10 -0.70 8.91 3.59
N LEU A 11 -1.31 8.38 4.66
CA LEU A 11 -0.63 7.50 5.60
C LEU A 11 -0.14 6.22 4.91
N VAL A 12 -1.00 5.60 4.10
CA VAL A 12 -0.68 4.38 3.36
C VAL A 12 0.42 4.65 2.33
N THR A 13 0.38 5.80 1.65
CA THR A 13 1.44 6.23 0.73
C THR A 13 2.79 6.31 1.45
N VAL A 14 2.84 6.95 2.62
CA VAL A 14 4.09 7.09 3.39
C VAL A 14 4.62 5.73 3.83
N ILE A 15 3.74 4.86 4.36
CA ILE A 15 4.12 3.50 4.78
C ILE A 15 4.71 2.71 3.60
N HIS A 16 4.11 2.80 2.41
CA HIS A 16 4.60 2.09 1.23
C HIS A 16 5.93 2.65 0.72
N ILE A 17 6.12 3.97 0.72
CA ILE A 17 7.40 4.58 0.32
C ILE A 17 8.51 4.19 1.29
N LEU A 18 8.23 4.23 2.60
CA LEU A 18 9.20 3.81 3.62
C LEU A 18 9.49 2.31 3.53
N GLY A 19 8.47 1.48 3.35
CA GLY A 19 8.62 0.03 3.19
C GLY A 19 9.38 -0.34 1.91
N PHE A 20 9.17 0.37 0.80
CA PHE A 20 10.00 0.24 -0.41
C PHE A 20 11.46 0.62 -0.12
N ALA A 21 11.68 1.76 0.52
CA ALA A 21 13.03 2.22 0.84
C ALA A 21 13.77 1.22 1.73
N MET A 22 13.09 0.67 2.73
CA MET A 22 13.64 -0.39 3.59
C MET A 22 13.83 -1.69 2.80
N GLY A 23 12.86 -2.14 2.02
CA GLY A 23 12.95 -3.42 1.29
C GLY A 23 14.04 -3.45 0.22
N VAL A 24 14.33 -2.30 -0.42
CA VAL A 24 15.33 -2.21 -1.49
C VAL A 24 16.70 -1.76 -1.00
N PHE A 25 16.76 -0.85 -0.02
CA PHE A 25 18.01 -0.21 0.40
C PHE A 25 18.47 -0.57 1.81
N MET A 26 17.76 -1.43 2.56
CA MET A 26 18.25 -1.87 3.88
C MET A 26 19.56 -2.65 3.72
N PRO A 27 20.68 -2.16 4.28
CA PRO A 27 21.94 -2.90 4.28
C PRO A 27 21.81 -4.15 5.16
N ALA A 28 22.49 -5.24 4.78
CA ALA A 28 22.50 -6.48 5.55
C ALA A 28 23.04 -6.27 6.98
N GLU A 29 23.88 -5.26 7.18
CA GLU A 29 24.43 -4.85 8.47
C GLU A 29 23.35 -4.29 9.40
N MET A 30 22.39 -3.52 8.87
CA MET A 30 21.29 -2.96 9.65
C MET A 30 20.32 -4.06 10.09
N ALA A 31 20.13 -5.10 9.28
CA ALA A 31 19.34 -6.26 9.66
C ALA A 31 19.97 -7.09 10.80
N LYS A 32 21.31 -7.16 10.84
CA LYS A 32 22.04 -7.78 11.96
C LYS A 32 21.80 -7.05 13.28
N GLU A 33 21.62 -5.73 13.27
CA GLU A 33 21.28 -4.95 14.48
C GLU A 33 19.90 -5.34 15.06
N PHE A 34 19.00 -5.85 14.22
CA PHE A 34 17.70 -6.38 14.66
C PHE A 34 17.73 -7.88 15.00
N GLY A 35 18.91 -8.50 15.02
CA GLY A 35 19.07 -9.93 15.32
C GLY A 35 18.58 -10.85 14.20
N VAL A 36 18.41 -10.33 12.98
CA VAL A 36 17.94 -11.09 11.82
C VAL A 36 19.13 -11.47 10.95
N GLU A 37 19.40 -12.77 10.81
CA GLU A 37 20.34 -13.26 9.78
C GLU A 37 19.65 -13.24 8.42
N PHE A 38 20.11 -12.35 7.54
CA PHE A 38 19.67 -12.32 6.14
C PHE A 38 20.24 -13.53 5.38
N THR A 39 19.46 -14.60 5.31
CA THR A 39 19.71 -15.68 4.35
C THR A 39 19.47 -15.17 2.92
N PRO A 40 20.09 -15.77 1.89
CA PRO A 40 19.82 -15.40 0.50
C PRO A 40 18.33 -15.47 0.11
N GLU A 41 17.59 -16.42 0.68
CA GLU A 41 16.14 -16.56 0.50
C GLU A 41 15.39 -15.36 1.11
N LEU A 42 15.69 -15.02 2.36
CA LEU A 42 15.07 -13.90 3.06
C LEU A 42 15.37 -12.58 2.35
N GLN A 43 16.60 -12.41 1.87
CA GLN A 43 17.01 -11.24 1.08
C GLN A 43 16.21 -11.12 -0.22
N ARG A 44 16.01 -12.23 -0.93
CA ARG A 44 15.23 -12.25 -2.17
C ARG A 44 13.77 -11.90 -1.91
N THR A 45 13.18 -12.42 -0.83
CA THR A 45 11.81 -12.08 -0.41
C THR A 45 11.68 -10.61 -0.04
N PHE A 46 12.62 -10.06 0.74
CA PHE A 46 12.64 -8.64 1.11
C PHE A 46 12.74 -7.72 -0.11
N VAL A 47 13.61 -8.05 -1.07
CA VAL A 47 13.75 -7.25 -2.30
C VAL A 47 12.50 -7.36 -3.18
N HIS A 48 11.93 -8.56 -3.33
CA HIS A 48 10.70 -8.74 -4.09
C HIS A 48 9.53 -7.95 -3.49
N PHE A 49 9.35 -8.08 -2.17
CA PHE A 49 8.36 -7.33 -1.41
C PHE A 49 8.59 -5.81 -1.50
N GLY A 50 9.85 -5.38 -1.37
CA GLY A 50 10.25 -3.99 -1.59
C GLY A 50 9.79 -3.49 -2.96
N ILE A 51 10.10 -4.21 -4.04
CA ILE A 51 9.68 -3.84 -5.40
C ILE A 51 8.15 -3.73 -5.53
N LEU A 52 7.39 -4.68 -4.97
CA LEU A 52 5.92 -4.62 -4.95
C LEU A 52 5.42 -3.34 -4.24
N LEU A 53 5.97 -3.02 -3.08
CA LEU A 53 5.67 -1.76 -2.37
C LEU A 53 6.03 -0.53 -3.20
N GLY A 54 7.13 -0.59 -3.97
CA GLY A 54 7.55 0.48 -4.87
C GLY A 54 6.53 0.75 -5.98
N ILE A 55 6.00 -0.31 -6.60
CA ILE A 55 4.95 -0.20 -7.63
C ILE A 55 3.70 0.46 -7.03
N PHE A 56 3.22 -0.03 -5.90
CA PHE A 56 2.05 0.56 -5.23
C PHE A 56 2.30 2.00 -4.79
N SER A 57 3.51 2.34 -4.35
CA SER A 57 3.88 3.70 -3.93
C SER A 57 3.65 4.75 -5.02
N VAL A 58 3.93 4.42 -6.29
CA VAL A 58 3.70 5.33 -7.42
C VAL A 58 2.21 5.63 -7.59
N PHE A 59 1.37 4.60 -7.58
CA PHE A 59 -0.08 4.75 -7.69
C PHE A 59 -0.68 5.49 -6.49
N LEU A 60 -0.21 5.17 -5.28
CA LEU A 60 -0.67 5.79 -4.04
C LEU A 60 -0.25 7.27 -3.95
N ALA A 61 0.98 7.61 -4.34
CA ALA A 61 1.43 9.00 -4.41
C ALA A 61 0.63 9.80 -5.45
N GLN A 62 0.38 9.21 -6.62
CA GLN A 62 -0.42 9.85 -7.66
C GLN A 62 -1.89 10.04 -7.23
N ALA A 63 -2.47 9.02 -6.59
CA ALA A 63 -3.82 9.05 -6.03
C ALA A 63 -3.93 10.17 -4.99
N THR A 64 -3.01 10.19 -4.03
CA THR A 64 -2.92 11.23 -3.00
C THR A 64 -2.87 12.61 -3.63
N TYR A 65 -1.92 12.86 -4.54
CA TYR A 65 -1.79 14.16 -5.20
C TYR A 65 -3.10 14.61 -5.89
N TRP A 66 -3.74 13.72 -6.65
CA TRP A 66 -4.99 14.04 -7.34
C TRP A 66 -6.16 14.25 -6.39
N THR A 67 -6.27 13.47 -5.31
CA THR A 67 -7.29 13.68 -4.27
C THR A 67 -7.16 15.06 -3.61
N PHE A 68 -5.93 15.52 -3.35
CA PHE A 68 -5.71 16.87 -2.80
C PHE A 68 -5.99 17.98 -3.81
N LYS A 69 -5.84 17.71 -5.11
CA LYS A 69 -6.28 18.62 -6.19
C LYS A 69 -7.79 18.59 -6.45
N GLY A 70 -8.56 17.79 -5.69
CA GLY A 70 -10.01 17.68 -5.86
C GLY A 70 -10.42 16.92 -7.12
N LYS A 71 -9.52 16.12 -7.69
CA LYS A 71 -9.78 15.29 -8.88
C LYS A 71 -10.42 13.95 -8.49
N ALA A 72 -11.50 13.57 -9.15
CA ALA A 72 -12.20 12.31 -8.92
C ALA A 72 -11.30 11.09 -9.22
N GLU A 73 -10.39 11.22 -10.18
CA GLU A 73 -9.39 10.23 -10.55
C GLU A 73 -8.51 9.83 -9.36
N GLY A 74 -8.28 10.73 -8.39
CA GLY A 74 -7.57 10.39 -7.17
C GLY A 74 -8.30 9.33 -6.34
N ILE A 75 -9.62 9.46 -6.21
CA ILE A 75 -10.47 8.50 -5.49
C ILE A 75 -10.48 7.15 -6.22
N HIS A 76 -10.66 7.15 -7.54
CA HIS A 76 -10.65 5.92 -8.35
C HIS A 76 -9.30 5.21 -8.30
N LEU A 77 -8.20 5.97 -8.37
CA LEU A 77 -6.86 5.40 -8.32
C LEU A 77 -6.54 4.82 -6.94
N GLY A 78 -6.97 5.47 -5.86
CA GLY A 78 -6.82 4.88 -4.52
C GLY A 78 -7.74 3.67 -4.29
N LEU A 79 -8.93 3.64 -4.87
CA LEU A 79 -9.79 2.45 -4.84
C LEU A 79 -9.11 1.28 -5.56
N LEU A 80 -8.56 1.51 -6.76
CA LEU A 80 -7.82 0.50 -7.52
C LEU A 80 -6.58 0.01 -6.77
N ALA A 81 -5.79 0.93 -6.19
CA ALA A 81 -4.63 0.59 -5.39
C ALA A 81 -5.02 -0.25 -4.15
N GLY A 82 -6.09 0.13 -3.45
CA GLY A 82 -6.62 -0.61 -2.31
C GLY A 82 -7.03 -2.05 -2.65
N ILE A 83 -7.74 -2.23 -3.76
CA ILE A 83 -8.13 -3.56 -4.26
C ILE A 83 -6.90 -4.35 -4.68
N GLY A 84 -5.96 -3.73 -5.38
CA GLY A 84 -4.70 -4.35 -5.81
C GLY A 84 -3.87 -4.86 -4.63
N MET A 85 -3.74 -4.06 -3.56
CA MET A 85 -3.06 -4.48 -2.32
C MET A 85 -3.77 -5.68 -1.67
N THR A 86 -5.11 -5.65 -1.61
CA THR A 86 -5.90 -6.76 -1.04
C THR A 86 -5.76 -8.04 -1.87
N ALA A 87 -5.78 -7.93 -3.20
CA ALA A 87 -5.62 -9.06 -4.10
C ALA A 87 -4.20 -9.64 -4.04
N ALA A 88 -3.17 -8.78 -3.98
CA ALA A 88 -1.77 -9.21 -3.82
C ALA A 88 -1.59 -10.04 -2.55
N PHE A 89 -2.22 -9.65 -1.43
CA PHE A 89 -2.21 -10.45 -0.20
C PHE A 89 -2.79 -11.86 -0.38
N PHE A 90 -3.94 -12.00 -1.06
CA PHE A 90 -4.53 -13.33 -1.29
C PHE A 90 -3.68 -14.20 -2.23
N ILE A 91 -3.00 -13.58 -3.19
CA ILE A 91 -2.05 -14.27 -4.07
C ILE A 91 -0.85 -14.76 -3.26
N ASP A 92 -0.29 -13.93 -2.38
CA ASP A 92 0.82 -14.31 -1.50
C ASP A 92 0.45 -15.47 -0.56
N ILE A 93 -0.76 -15.46 0.03
CA ILE A 93 -1.25 -16.60 0.83
C ILE A 93 -1.27 -17.89 0.01
N ALA A 94 -1.84 -17.83 -1.20
CA ALA A 94 -1.96 -19.00 -2.06
C ALA A 94 -0.60 -19.53 -2.53
N MET A 95 0.40 -18.66 -2.67
CA MET A 95 1.73 -19.01 -3.18
C MET A 95 2.74 -19.41 -2.10
N VAL A 96 2.66 -18.87 -0.88
CA VAL A 96 3.73 -19.00 0.13
C VAL A 96 3.36 -19.94 1.30
N GLY A 97 2.11 -20.41 1.40
CA GLY A 97 1.76 -21.50 2.30
C GLY A 97 1.67 -21.14 3.79
N GLY A 98 1.41 -19.88 4.14
CA GLY A 98 0.88 -19.52 5.46
C GLY A 98 1.60 -18.42 6.25
N GLU A 99 2.74 -17.91 5.81
CA GLU A 99 3.33 -16.71 6.42
C GLU A 99 2.61 -15.45 5.91
N MET A 100 1.82 -14.81 6.78
CA MET A 100 0.86 -13.78 6.40
C MET A 100 1.42 -12.36 6.61
N ASP A 101 1.35 -11.54 5.55
CA ASP A 101 1.46 -10.09 5.69
C ASP A 101 0.07 -9.46 5.92
N TYR A 102 -0.36 -9.45 7.18
CA TYR A 102 -1.61 -8.80 7.58
C TYR A 102 -1.61 -7.28 7.34
N MET A 103 -0.44 -6.65 7.20
CA MET A 103 -0.36 -5.21 6.99
C MET A 103 -0.87 -4.84 5.60
N LEU A 104 -0.51 -5.61 4.57
CA LEU A 104 -0.99 -5.40 3.20
C LEU A 104 -2.51 -5.55 3.10
N LEU A 105 -3.09 -6.53 3.79
CA LEU A 105 -4.54 -6.71 3.88
C LEU A 105 -5.23 -5.52 4.56
N VAL A 106 -4.79 -5.13 5.76
CA VAL A 106 -5.42 -4.05 6.53
C VAL A 106 -5.34 -2.73 5.79
N MET A 107 -4.18 -2.40 5.22
CA MET A 107 -4.00 -1.17 4.44
C MET A 107 -4.80 -1.20 3.13
N GLY A 108 -4.87 -2.36 2.48
CA GLY A 108 -5.72 -2.60 1.31
C GLY A 108 -7.20 -2.34 1.58
N LEU A 109 -7.75 -2.94 2.64
CA LEU A 109 -9.15 -2.79 3.04
C LEU A 109 -9.48 -1.35 3.49
N LEU A 110 -8.61 -0.72 4.29
CA LEU A 110 -8.79 0.67 4.73
C LEU A 110 -8.80 1.65 3.56
N THR A 111 -7.85 1.49 2.62
CA THR A 111 -7.77 2.34 1.43
C THR A 111 -9.00 2.15 0.54
N THR A 112 -9.38 0.90 0.27
CA THR A 112 -10.57 0.55 -0.55
C THR A 112 -11.84 1.11 0.06
N GLY A 113 -12.10 0.82 1.34
CA GLY A 113 -13.32 1.20 2.03
C GLY A 113 -13.48 2.72 2.10
N THR A 114 -12.40 3.44 2.41
CA THR A 114 -12.47 4.90 2.50
C THR A 114 -12.51 5.61 1.15
N ALA A 115 -11.85 5.06 0.12
CA ALA A 115 -12.01 5.53 -1.25
C ALA A 115 -13.46 5.33 -1.74
N TYR A 116 -14.03 4.15 -1.54
CA TYR A 116 -15.42 3.84 -1.91
C TYR A 116 -16.42 4.80 -1.25
N MET A 117 -16.30 5.00 0.07
CA MET A 117 -17.18 5.92 0.80
C MET A 117 -17.00 7.38 0.36
N ALA A 118 -15.76 7.80 0.05
CA ALA A 118 -15.51 9.14 -0.49
C ALA A 118 -16.14 9.32 -1.88
N GLY A 119 -16.00 8.33 -2.76
CA GLY A 119 -16.60 8.34 -4.10
C GLY A 119 -18.13 8.42 -4.05
N LYS A 120 -18.77 7.55 -3.26
CA LYS A 120 -20.23 7.54 -3.08
C LYS A 120 -20.76 8.88 -2.54
N SER A 121 -20.12 9.45 -1.52
CA SER A 121 -20.54 10.74 -0.97
C SER A 121 -20.38 11.91 -1.97
N SER A 122 -19.47 11.79 -2.94
CA SER A 122 -19.25 12.84 -3.93
C SER A 122 -20.29 12.79 -5.05
N SER A 123 -20.76 11.59 -5.43
CA SER A 123 -21.85 11.44 -6.41
C SER A 123 -23.20 11.89 -5.83
N GLU A 124 -23.49 11.55 -4.58
CA GLU A 124 -24.74 11.95 -3.92
C GLU A 124 -24.86 13.47 -3.71
N ALA A 125 -23.73 14.19 -3.61
CA ALA A 125 -23.72 15.65 -3.48
C ALA A 125 -23.90 16.40 -4.81
N SER A 126 -23.87 15.70 -5.95
CA SER A 126 -24.03 16.27 -7.30
C SER A 126 -25.42 16.05 -7.91
N GLU A 127 -26.30 15.34 -7.21
CA GLU A 127 -27.73 15.17 -7.52
C GLU A 127 -28.59 16.21 -6.79
#